data_AF-A0AAN7KCE2-F1
#
_entry.id   AF-A0AAN7KCE2-F1
#
_cell.length_a   1.000
_cell.length_b   1.000
_cell.length_c   1.000
_cell.angle_alpha   90.00
_cell.angle_beta   90.00
_cell.angle_gamma   90.00
#
_symmetry.space_group_name_H-M   'P 1'
#
loop_
_entity.id
_entity.type
_entity.pdbx_description
1 polymer ?
#
loop_
_entity_poly.entity_id
_entity_poly.type
_entity_poly.pdbx_seq_one_letter_code
_entity_poly.pdbx_strand_id
1 'polypeptide(L)' 'MLLIVQAIATVVTVAEILKNNGLAVEKKIMTSTVDIKDDSRGRLVQKAKIEIVLGKTANFDELMDSTAEERGNNEGDEQR' A
#
# COMPACT_ATOMS: atom_id res chain seq x y z
N MET A 1 19.98 -9.49 -6.96
CA MET A 1 19.25 -8.21 -7.09
C MET A 1 17.89 -8.43 -6.43
N LEU A 2 17.88 -8.32 -5.10
CA LEU A 2 17.20 -9.23 -4.18
C LEU A 2 16.21 -8.46 -3.28
N LEU A 3 14.91 -8.79 -3.38
CA LEU A 3 13.77 -8.59 -2.45
C LEU A 3 13.50 -7.22 -1.79
N ILE A 4 14.49 -6.36 -1.54
CA ILE A 4 14.31 -5.11 -0.79
C ILE A 4 13.73 -3.99 -1.68
N VAL A 5 14.04 -4.01 -2.98
CA VAL A 5 13.41 -3.10 -3.95
C VAL A 5 11.92 -3.43 -4.12
N GLN A 6 11.52 -4.69 -3.91
CA GLN A 6 10.14 -5.14 -4.11
C GLN A 6 9.18 -4.51 -3.09
N ALA A 7 9.57 -4.42 -1.81
CA ALA A 7 8.69 -3.91 -0.76
C ALA A 7 8.44 -2.39 -0.84
N ILE A 8 9.45 -1.61 -1.22
CA ILE A 8 9.26 -0.15 -1.40
C ILE A 8 8.37 0.11 -2.62
N ALA A 9 8.62 -0.61 -3.72
CA ALA A 9 7.81 -0.48 -4.94
C ALA A 9 6.33 -0.82 -4.67
N THR A 10 6.05 -1.91 -3.94
CA THR A 10 4.66 -2.27 -3.62
C THR A 10 3.96 -1.22 -2.77
N VAL A 11 4.63 -0.65 -1.78
CA VAL A 11 4.06 0.43 -0.94
C VAL A 11 3.73 1.67 -1.78
N VAL A 12 4.63 2.05 -2.70
CA VAL A 12 4.39 3.17 -3.62
C VAL A 12 3.18 2.88 -4.52
N THR A 13 3.14 1.70 -5.15
CA THR A 13 2.03 1.32 -6.03
C THR A 13 0.70 1.27 -5.31
N VAL A 14 0.63 0.74 -4.07
CA VAL A 14 -0.60 0.74 -3.27
C VAL A 14 -1.06 2.17 -2.98
N ALA A 15 -0.14 3.06 -2.57
CA ALA A 15 -0.50 4.45 -2.31
C ALA A 15 -1.00 5.17 -3.57
N GLU A 16 -0.40 4.91 -4.73
CA GLU A 16 -0.84 5.45 -6.01
C GLU A 16 -2.24 4.96 -6.40
N ILE A 17 -2.51 3.65 -6.28
CA ILE A 17 -3.83 3.07 -6.56
C ILE A 17 -4.90 3.73 -5.69
N LEU A 18 -4.66 3.83 -4.38
CA LEU A 18 -5.62 4.42 -3.44
C LEU A 18 -5.90 5.90 -3.74
N LYS A 19 -4.87 6.67 -4.13
CA LYS A 19 -5.04 8.08 -4.52
C LYS A 19 -5.79 8.22 -5.84
N ASN A 20 -5.43 7.43 -6.85
CA ASN A 20 -6.06 7.48 -8.18
C ASN A 20 -7.53 7.07 -8.14
N ASN A 21 -7.89 6.15 -7.25
CA ASN A 21 -9.28 5.72 -7.04
C ASN A 21 -10.06 6.67 -6.12
N GLY A 22 -9.48 7.81 -5.71
CA GLY A 22 -10.15 8.80 -4.86
C GLY A 22 -10.41 8.33 -3.43
N LEU A 23 -9.79 7.24 -2.97
CA LEU A 23 -9.95 6.69 -1.63
C LEU A 23 -9.05 7.39 -0.60
N ALA A 24 -7.87 7.84 -1.01
CA ALA A 24 -6.89 8.42 -0.10
C ALA A 24 -6.30 9.73 -0.62
N VAL A 25 -5.85 10.57 0.32
CA VAL A 25 -4.93 11.68 0.07
C VAL A 25 -3.64 11.44 0.83
N GLU A 26 -2.48 11.75 0.23
CA GLU A 26 -1.25 11.68 1.01
C GLU A 26 -1.20 12.81 2.04
N LYS A 27 -0.72 12.47 3.23
CA LYS A 27 -0.43 13.42 4.31
C LYS A 27 1.06 13.58 4.54
N LYS A 28 1.82 12.51 4.33
CA LYS A 28 3.28 12.50 4.48
C LYS A 28 3.91 11.39 3.66
N ILE A 29 5.04 11.67 3.03
CA ILE A 29 5.94 10.68 2.43
C ILE A 29 7.33 10.95 2.99
N MET A 30 7.96 9.92 3.57
CA MET A 30 9.30 10.04 4.14
C MET A 30 10.13 8.83 3.74
N THR A 31 11.35 9.10 3.28
CA THR A 31 12.36 8.07 3.03
C THR A 31 13.50 8.25 4.01
N SER A 32 14.06 7.14 4.47
CA SER A 32 15.20 7.13 5.38
C SER A 32 16.00 5.84 5.15
N THR A 33 17.13 5.72 5.83
CA THR A 33 17.83 4.45 5.96
C THR A 33 17.79 3.98 7.40
N VAL A 34 17.73 2.67 7.58
CA VAL A 34 17.84 2.02 8.90
C VAL A 34 18.94 0.99 8.86
N ASP A 35 19.71 0.91 9.93
CA ASP A 35 20.72 -0.12 10.11
C ASP A 35 20.05 -1.43 10.50
N ILE A 36 20.20 -2.45 9.65
CA ILE A 36 19.71 -3.79 9.93
C ILE A 36 20.92 -4.68 10.15
N LYS A 37 20.90 -5.41 11.27
CA LYS A 37 21.89 -6.45 11.52
C LYS A 37 21.65 -7.61 10.57
N ASP A 38 22.61 -7.83 9.68
CA ASP A 38 22.59 -8.99 8.80
C ASP A 38 23.28 -10.16 9.53
N ASP A 39 22.49 -10.96 10.26
CA ASP A 39 23.01 -12.12 11.02
C ASP A 39 23.69 -13.16 10.12
N SER A 40 23.39 -13.16 8.81
CA SER A 40 24.05 -14.04 7.83
C SER A 40 25.46 -13.58 7.43
N ARG A 41 25.76 -12.29 7.62
CA ARG A 41 27.03 -11.66 7.20
C ARG A 41 27.79 -10.98 8.34
N GLY A 42 27.27 -11.02 9.57
CA GLY A 42 27.89 -10.45 10.76
C GLY A 42 28.10 -8.93 10.74
N ARG A 43 27.47 -8.20 9.81
CA ARG A 43 27.66 -6.76 9.60
C ARG A 43 26.34 -6.00 9.63
N LEU A 44 26.39 -4.73 10.05
CA LEU A 44 25.28 -3.80 9.89
C LEU A 44 25.17 -3.40 8.41
N VAL A 45 23.95 -3.45 7.88
CA VAL A 45 23.64 -3.05 6.50
C VAL A 45 22.56 -1.98 6.54
N GLN A 46 22.84 -0.83 5.93
CA GLN A 46 21.82 0.19 5.72
C GLN A 46 20.81 -0.28 4.68
N LYS A 47 19.54 -0.31 5.07
CA LYS A 47 18.41 -0.58 4.18
C LYS A 47 17.57 0.68 4.04
N ALA A 48 17.08 0.94 2.84
CA ALA A 48 16.10 1.99 2.61
C ALA A 48 14.78 1.63 3.32
N LYS A 49 14.17 2.64 3.92
CA LYS A 49 12.86 2.60 4.56
C LYS A 49 12.01 3.70 3.94
N ILE A 50 10.75 3.38 3.66
CA ILE A 50 9.74 4.33 3.22
C ILE A 50 8.58 4.34 4.22
N GLU A 51 8.04 5.51 4.49
CA GLU A 51 6.83 5.72 5.28
C GLU A 51 5.87 6.61 4.49
N ILE A 52 4.66 6.12 4.24
CA ILE A 52 3.59 6.87 3.57
C ILE A 52 2.41 6.93 4.54
N VAL A 53 2.02 8.15 4.94
CA VAL A 53 0.81 8.39 5.72
C VAL A 53 -0.27 8.84 4.75
N LEU A 54 -1.36 8.09 4.71
CA LEU A 54 -2.55 8.37 3.92
C LEU A 54 -3.70 8.76 4.85
N GLY A 55 -4.48 9.76 4.44
CA GLY A 55 -5.75 10.11 5.08
C GLY A 55 -6.91 9.68 4.19
N LYS A 56 -8.01 9.23 4.79
CA LYS A 56 -9.27 9.00 4.08
C LYS A 56 -9.74 10.27 3.37
N THR A 57 -10.25 10.12 2.16
CA THR A 57 -11.05 11.16 1.50
C THR A 57 -12.47 11.18 2.08
N ALA A 58 -13.23 12.22 1.77
CA ALA A 58 -14.65 12.29 2.14
C ALA A 58 -15.48 11.16 1.53
N ASN A 59 -15.06 10.64 0.37
CA ASN A 59 -15.79 9.64 -0.40
C ASN A 59 -15.37 8.20 -0.03
N PHE A 60 -14.46 8.02 0.92
CA PHE A 60 -13.88 6.70 1.20
C PHE A 60 -14.94 5.68 1.62
N ASP A 61 -15.80 6.05 2.56
CA ASP A 61 -16.79 5.11 3.10
C ASP A 61 -17.87 4.81 2.03
N GLU A 62 -18.33 5.81 1.28
CA GLU A 62 -19.26 5.63 0.15
C GLU A 62 -18.71 4.72 -0.95
N LEU A 63 -17.45 4.91 -1.37
CA LEU A 63 -16.82 4.08 -2.41
C LEU A 63 -16.57 2.64 -1.93
N MET A 64 -16.39 2.41 -0.63
CA MET A 64 -16.26 1.07 -0.07
C MET A 64 -17.61 0.36 -0.03
N ASP A 65 -18.67 1.08 0.34
CA ASP A 65 -20.02 0.54 0.39
C ASP A 65 -20.53 0.20 -1.02
N SER A 66 -20.33 1.10 -2.00
CA SER A 66 -20.72 0.84 -3.40
C SER A 66 -19.99 -0.37 -4.00
N THR A 67 -18.70 -0.53 -3.72
CA THR A 67 -17.92 -1.69 -4.18
C THR A 67 -18.40 -2.98 -3.50
N ALA A 68 -18.85 -2.93 -2.25
CA ALA A 68 -19.39 -4.08 -1.55
C ALA A 68 -20.75 -4.51 -2.14
N GLU A 69 -21.60 -3.56 -2.50
CA GLU A 69 -22.88 -3.81 -3.19
C GLU A 69 -22.66 -4.40 -4.60
N GLU A 70 -21.70 -3.87 -5.37
CA GLU A 70 -21.34 -4.43 -6.68
C GLU A 70 -20.86 -5.88 -6.60
N ARG A 71 -20.06 -6.23 -5.58
CA ARG A 71 -19.62 -7.62 -5.37
C ARG A 71 -20.76 -8.55 -4.97
N GLY A 72 -21.66 -8.10 -4.09
CA GLY A 72 -22.84 -8.86 -3.70
C GLY A 72 -23.79 -9.17 -4.87
N ASN A 73 -23.90 -8.24 -5.84
CA ASN A 73 -24.70 -8.47 -7.05
C ASN A 73 -24.02 -9.41 -8.04
N ASN A 74 -22.69 -9.32 -8.23
CA ASN A 74 -21.97 -10.18 -9.19
C ASN A 74 -21.84 -11.64 -8.73
N GLU A 75 -21.81 -11.92 -7.41
CA GLU A 75 -21.82 -13.29 -6.88
C GLU A 75 -23.16 -14.02 -7.10
N GLY A 76 -24.26 -13.28 -7.33
CA GLY A 76 -25.58 -13.85 -7.65
C GLY A 76 -25.74 -14.33 -9.10
N ASP A 77 -24.87 -13.86 -10.01
CA ASP A 77 -24.95 -14.15 -11.44
C ASP A 77 -24.02 -15.28 -11.89
N GLU A 78 -22.99 -15.64 -11.12
CA GLU A 78 -22.05 -16.73 -11.45
C GLU A 78 -22.53 -18.14 -11.04
N GLN A 79 -23.70 -18.26 -10.41
CA GLN A 79 -24.29 -19.55 -9.97
C GLN A 79 -25.51 -20.01 -10.80
N ARG A 80 -25.75 -19.45 -11.99
CA ARG A 80 -26.83 -19.86 -12.89
C ARG A 80 -26.36 -20.41 -14.23
#